data_AF-A0A969M8A2-F1
#
_entry.id   AF-A0A969M8A2-F1
#
_cell.length_a   1.000
_cell.length_b   1.000
_cell.length_c   1.000
_cell.angle_alpha   90.00
_cell.angle_beta   90.00
_cell.angle_gamma   90.00
#
_symmetry.space_group_name_H-M   'P 1'
#
loop_
_entity.id
_entity.type
_entity.pdbx_description
1 polymer ?
#
loop_
_entity_poly.entity_id
_entity_poly.type
_entity_poly.pdbx_seq_one_letter_code
_entity_poly.pdbx_strand_id
1 'polypeptide(L)'
;MRFYREGPKLIGSDDAATLTLGDFLQRGRYSSAFIDDHLLPMAAAIWSTPADQMLAHPAAAFVRFSINHGLMQVSNRPQWRTVTGGSRCYVQKLSENLAGRVRLGSPVRLVRRLPADPLTGRTNGVVVVDERGTHGPYDHVLVATHADEALAMLEDPPPTNRRSSAPSATRRIRRCFTPTLP
;
A
#
# COMPACT_ATOMS: atom_id res chain seq x y z
N MET A 1 -3.67 -22.90 19.04
CA MET A 1 -2.65 -22.48 18.04
C MET A 1 -1.47 -21.80 18.74
N ARG A 2 -0.23 -22.31 18.59
CA ARG A 2 0.98 -21.77 19.24
C ARG A 2 1.33 -20.35 18.77
N PHE A 3 1.25 -20.11 17.45
CA PHE A 3 1.56 -18.83 16.80
C PHE A 3 0.78 -17.66 17.42
N TYR A 4 -0.49 -17.87 17.72
CA TYR A 4 -1.35 -16.86 18.31
C TYR A 4 -0.97 -16.45 19.74
N ARG A 5 -0.24 -17.31 20.48
CA ARG A 5 0.28 -17.00 21.82
C ARG A 5 1.68 -16.40 21.80
N GLU A 6 2.51 -16.80 20.83
CA GLU A 6 3.91 -16.38 20.75
C GLU A 6 4.10 -15.13 19.92
N GLY A 7 3.35 -14.98 18.82
CA GLY A 7 3.42 -13.81 17.93
C GLY A 7 3.39 -12.47 18.68
N PRO A 8 2.44 -12.22 19.60
CA PRO A 8 2.39 -10.94 20.33
C PRO A 8 3.65 -10.62 21.13
N LYS A 9 4.41 -11.63 21.57
CA LYS A 9 5.67 -11.44 22.32
C LYS A 9 6.78 -10.83 21.45
N LEU A 10 6.70 -10.98 20.13
CA LEU A 10 7.65 -10.38 19.18
C LEU A 10 7.60 -8.84 19.21
N ILE A 11 6.45 -8.23 19.50
CA ILE A 11 6.26 -6.77 19.35
C ILE A 11 7.13 -5.94 20.32
N GLY A 12 7.60 -6.54 21.42
CA GLY A 12 8.47 -5.90 22.41
C GLY A 12 9.89 -6.47 22.49
N SER A 13 10.29 -7.37 21.59
CA SER A 13 11.64 -7.94 21.56
C SER A 13 12.59 -7.13 20.66
N ASP A 14 13.89 -7.23 20.92
CA ASP A 14 14.93 -6.61 20.08
C ASP A 14 14.88 -7.08 18.62
N ASP A 15 14.43 -8.33 18.38
CA ASP A 15 14.25 -8.92 17.05
C ASP A 15 13.13 -8.26 16.22
N ALA A 16 12.24 -7.47 16.82
CA ALA A 16 11.04 -6.95 16.16
C ALA A 16 11.34 -6.14 14.88
N ALA A 17 12.50 -5.46 14.85
CA ALA A 17 12.85 -4.55 13.77
C ALA A 17 13.45 -5.24 12.54
N THR A 18 13.97 -6.46 12.68
CA THR A 18 14.82 -7.10 11.68
C THR A 18 14.30 -8.45 11.20
N LEU A 19 13.46 -9.12 12.00
CA LEU A 19 13.04 -10.48 11.70
C LEU A 19 12.02 -10.54 10.56
N THR A 20 12.27 -11.39 9.58
CA THR A 20 11.28 -11.75 8.56
C THR A 20 10.26 -12.74 9.13
N LEU A 21 9.08 -12.83 8.52
CA LEU A 21 8.07 -13.81 8.92
C LEU A 21 8.61 -15.24 8.78
N GLY A 22 9.37 -15.53 7.73
CA GLY A 22 10.04 -16.81 7.53
C GLY A 22 11.00 -17.15 8.67
N ASP A 23 11.89 -16.21 9.03
CA ASP A 23 12.84 -16.41 10.13
C ASP A 23 12.13 -16.67 11.46
N PHE A 24 11.05 -15.92 11.73
CA PHE A 24 10.25 -16.12 12.93
C PHE A 24 9.64 -17.52 13.00
N LEU A 25 9.09 -18.00 11.88
CA LEU A 25 8.47 -19.32 11.78
C LEU A 25 9.51 -20.44 11.87
N GLN A 26 10.68 -20.26 11.27
CA GLN A 26 11.78 -21.21 11.35
C GLN A 26 12.33 -21.30 12.78
N ARG A 27 12.62 -20.16 13.43
CA ARG A 27 13.10 -20.11 14.83
C ARG A 27 12.11 -20.78 15.78
N GLY A 28 10.82 -20.54 15.59
CA GLY A 28 9.76 -21.17 16.38
C GLY A 28 9.53 -22.64 16.05
N ARG A 29 10.13 -23.20 14.99
CA ARG A 29 9.87 -24.56 14.48
C ARG A 29 8.39 -24.80 14.24
N TYR A 30 7.76 -23.94 13.43
CA TYR A 30 6.37 -24.12 13.00
C TYR A 30 6.30 -25.19 11.92
N SER A 31 5.25 -26.02 11.93
CA SER A 31 5.07 -27.10 10.96
C SER A 31 4.74 -26.56 9.57
N SER A 32 5.19 -27.23 8.51
CA SER A 32 4.82 -26.91 7.12
C SER A 32 3.31 -26.80 6.95
N ALA A 33 2.53 -27.77 7.44
CA ALA A 33 1.06 -27.72 7.39
C ALA A 33 0.46 -26.44 8.01
N PHE A 34 1.07 -25.87 9.07
CA PHE A 34 0.58 -24.61 9.63
C PHE A 34 0.94 -23.42 8.73
N ILE A 35 2.13 -23.44 8.14
CA ILE A 35 2.63 -22.37 7.28
C ILE A 35 1.85 -22.38 5.96
N ASP A 36 1.82 -23.53 5.29
CA ASP A 36 1.34 -23.70 3.92
C ASP A 36 -0.18 -23.78 3.83
N ASP A 37 -0.86 -24.40 4.80
CA ASP A 37 -2.32 -24.62 4.73
C ASP A 37 -3.14 -23.58 5.50
N HIS A 38 -2.51 -22.79 6.38
CA HIS A 38 -3.22 -21.84 7.24
C HIS A 38 -2.66 -20.43 7.19
N LEU A 39 -1.37 -20.24 7.47
CA LEU A 39 -0.82 -18.90 7.63
C LEU A 39 -0.66 -18.17 6.29
N LEU A 40 -0.02 -18.81 5.32
CA LEU A 40 0.27 -18.21 4.02
C LEU A 40 -1.00 -17.97 3.18
N PRO A 41 -1.98 -18.89 3.10
CA PRO A 41 -3.23 -18.62 2.39
C PRO A 41 -4.01 -17.45 2.99
N MET A 42 -4.07 -17.37 4.33
CA MET A 42 -4.69 -16.24 5.03
C MET A 42 -3.97 -14.92 4.70
N ALA A 43 -2.64 -14.92 4.73
CA ALA A 43 -1.87 -13.73 4.45
C ALA A 43 -1.98 -13.30 2.97
N ALA A 44 -1.88 -14.23 2.03
CA ALA A 44 -2.02 -13.95 0.60
C ALA A 44 -3.39 -13.33 0.29
N ALA A 45 -4.47 -13.84 0.91
CA ALA A 45 -5.81 -13.28 0.75
C ALA A 45 -5.94 -11.85 1.27
N ILE A 46 -5.29 -11.51 2.39
CA ILE A 46 -5.36 -10.18 3.01
C ILE A 46 -4.55 -9.15 2.22
N TRP A 47 -3.32 -9.51 1.85
CA TRP A 47 -2.37 -8.57 1.22
C TRP A 47 -2.38 -8.63 -0.31
N SER A 48 -3.21 -9.49 -0.92
CA SER A 48 -3.24 -9.69 -2.38
C SER A 48 -1.83 -9.86 -2.97
N THR A 49 -0.98 -10.58 -2.24
CA THR A 49 0.45 -10.79 -2.53
C THR A 49 0.69 -12.29 -2.66
N PRO A 50 1.58 -12.76 -3.56
CA PRO A 50 1.98 -14.16 -3.63
C PRO A 50 2.43 -14.71 -2.27
N ALA A 51 2.02 -15.94 -1.97
CA ALA A 51 2.25 -16.58 -0.68
C ALA A 51 3.75 -16.71 -0.34
N ASP A 52 4.59 -17.00 -1.33
CA ASP A 52 6.04 -17.12 -1.20
C ASP A 52 6.73 -15.80 -0.81
N GLN A 53 6.22 -14.67 -1.31
CA GLN A 53 6.73 -13.34 -0.95
C GLN A 53 6.40 -12.95 0.49
N MET A 54 5.35 -13.53 1.08
CA MET A 54 4.94 -13.21 2.44
C MET A 54 5.97 -13.62 3.50
N LEU A 55 6.79 -14.65 3.22
CA LEU A 55 7.85 -15.07 4.14
C LEU A 55 8.92 -14.00 4.32
N ALA A 56 9.15 -13.15 3.32
CA ALA A 56 10.09 -12.04 3.41
C ALA A 56 9.51 -10.81 4.13
N HIS A 57 8.20 -10.80 4.44
CA HIS A 57 7.55 -9.67 5.08
C HIS A 57 8.08 -9.48 6.53
N PRO A 58 8.24 -8.24 7.02
CA PRO A 58 8.59 -8.01 8.41
C PRO A 58 7.60 -8.68 9.38
N ALA A 59 8.10 -9.56 10.25
CA ALA A 59 7.28 -10.37 11.15
C ALA A 59 6.48 -9.50 12.13
N ALA A 60 7.11 -8.46 12.70
CA ALA A 60 6.44 -7.56 13.64
C ALA A 60 5.28 -6.79 12.98
N ALA A 61 5.42 -6.42 11.71
CA ALA A 61 4.33 -5.75 10.97
C ALA A 61 3.16 -6.71 10.74
N PHE A 62 3.45 -7.96 10.34
CA PHE A 62 2.44 -9.01 10.18
C PHE A 62 1.68 -9.30 11.49
N VAL A 63 2.43 -9.48 12.59
CA VAL A 63 1.84 -9.74 13.92
C VAL A 63 1.00 -8.54 14.37
N ARG A 64 1.50 -7.32 14.25
CA ARG A 64 0.77 -6.11 14.66
C ARG A 64 -0.53 -5.95 13.87
N PHE A 65 -0.49 -6.18 12.56
CA PHE A 65 -1.70 -6.22 11.74
C PHE A 65 -2.67 -7.28 12.26
N SER A 66 -2.19 -8.50 12.49
CA SER A 66 -3.01 -9.62 12.95
C SER A 66 -3.68 -9.35 14.30
N ILE A 67 -2.99 -8.67 15.22
CA ILE A 67 -3.56 -8.23 16.51
C ILE A 67 -4.66 -7.20 16.27
N ASN A 68 -4.37 -6.15 15.50
CA ASN A 68 -5.31 -5.05 15.25
C ASN A 68 -6.60 -5.50 14.53
N HIS A 69 -6.54 -6.60 13.78
CA HIS A 69 -7.67 -7.15 13.03
C HIS A 69 -8.32 -8.37 13.70
N GLY A 70 -7.92 -8.72 14.94
CA GLY A 70 -8.50 -9.85 15.68
C GLY A 70 -8.18 -11.23 15.09
N LEU A 71 -7.15 -11.33 14.23
CA LEU A 71 -6.75 -12.57 13.55
C LEU A 71 -5.94 -13.53 14.44
N MET A 72 -5.48 -13.04 15.60
CA MET A 72 -4.74 -13.82 16.60
C MET A 72 -5.64 -14.54 17.61
N GLN A 73 -6.96 -14.61 17.36
CA GLN A 73 -7.92 -15.25 18.25
C GLN A 73 -8.38 -16.60 17.66
N VAL A 74 -8.64 -17.60 18.51
CA VAL A 74 -9.22 -18.89 18.08
C VAL A 74 -10.74 -18.87 18.23
N SER A 75 -11.24 -18.30 19.33
CA SER A 75 -12.67 -18.13 19.64
C SER A 75 -13.03 -16.64 19.70
N ASN A 76 -14.33 -16.33 19.66
CA ASN A 76 -14.88 -14.96 19.75
C ASN A 76 -14.27 -13.96 18.75
N ARG A 77 -13.97 -14.43 17.53
CA ARG A 77 -13.48 -13.55 16.46
C ARG A 77 -14.52 -12.49 16.12
N PRO A 78 -14.08 -11.27 15.74
CA PRO A 78 -15.01 -10.26 15.24
C PRO A 78 -15.78 -10.81 14.04
N GLN A 79 -17.08 -10.51 14.00
CA GLN A 79 -17.91 -10.89 12.86
C GLN A 79 -17.65 -9.93 11.70
N TRP A 80 -17.01 -10.42 10.65
CA TRP A 80 -16.79 -9.67 9.43
C TRP A 80 -18.07 -9.66 8.60
N ARG A 81 -18.52 -8.47 8.21
CA ARG A 81 -19.69 -8.30 7.32
C ARG A 81 -19.21 -8.14 5.89
N THR A 82 -19.98 -8.70 4.97
CA THR A 82 -19.78 -8.51 3.53
C THR A 82 -20.95 -7.72 2.95
N VAL A 83 -20.69 -7.02 1.84
CA VAL A 83 -21.75 -6.35 1.09
C VAL A 83 -22.43 -7.40 0.21
N THR A 84 -23.75 -7.52 0.30
CA THR A 84 -24.53 -8.36 -0.62
C THR A 84 -24.31 -7.90 -2.05
N GLY A 85 -23.92 -8.82 -2.94
CA GLY A 85 -23.51 -8.51 -4.32
C GLY A 85 -22.02 -8.13 -4.48
N GLY A 86 -21.26 -8.08 -3.39
CA GLY A 86 -19.80 -7.90 -3.41
C GLY A 86 -19.34 -6.45 -3.54
N SER A 87 -18.04 -6.27 -3.74
CA SER A 87 -17.39 -4.95 -3.76
C SER A 87 -17.88 -4.03 -4.88
N ARG A 88 -18.31 -4.61 -6.01
CA ARG A 88 -18.88 -3.88 -7.15
C ARG A 88 -20.03 -2.94 -6.76
N CYS A 89 -20.82 -3.31 -5.74
CA CYS A 89 -21.98 -2.54 -5.33
C CYS A 89 -21.60 -1.17 -4.77
N TYR A 90 -20.54 -1.09 -3.94
CA TYR A 90 -20.09 0.20 -3.43
C TYR A 90 -19.27 0.97 -4.47
N VAL A 91 -18.50 0.27 -5.32
CA VAL A 91 -17.75 0.91 -6.42
C VAL A 91 -18.70 1.59 -7.40
N GLN A 92 -19.80 0.93 -7.77
CA GLN A 92 -20.82 1.49 -8.65
C GLN A 92 -21.43 2.77 -8.04
N LYS A 93 -21.89 2.71 -6.78
CA LYS A 93 -22.48 3.88 -6.10
C LYS A 93 -21.53 5.07 -6.01
N LEU A 94 -20.24 4.82 -5.76
CA LEU A 94 -19.23 5.88 -5.77
C LEU A 94 -19.00 6.44 -7.18
N SER A 95 -19.03 5.58 -8.20
CA SER A 95 -18.78 5.97 -9.59
C SER A 95 -19.91 6.80 -10.18
N GLU A 96 -21.16 6.56 -9.77
CA GLU A 96 -22.33 7.36 -10.17
C GLU A 96 -22.15 8.85 -9.83
N ASN A 97 -21.60 9.15 -8.64
CA ASN A 97 -21.29 10.53 -8.24
C ASN A 97 -20.12 11.16 -9.01
N LEU A 98 -19.31 10.34 -9.68
CA LEU A 98 -18.18 10.75 -10.52
C LEU A 98 -18.51 10.66 -12.01
N ALA A 99 -19.78 10.41 -12.37
CA ALA A 99 -20.21 10.23 -13.75
C ALA A 99 -19.75 11.40 -14.64
N GLY A 100 -19.26 11.07 -15.83
CA GLY A 100 -18.68 12.03 -16.78
C GLY A 100 -17.26 12.51 -16.46
N ARG A 101 -16.73 12.22 -15.26
CA ARG A 101 -15.36 12.59 -14.84
C ARG A 101 -14.40 11.41 -14.82
N VAL A 102 -14.91 10.18 -14.83
CA VAL A 102 -14.10 8.95 -14.89
C VAL A 102 -13.76 8.61 -16.34
N ARG A 103 -12.47 8.41 -16.61
CA ARG A 103 -11.95 8.02 -17.93
C ARG A 103 -11.42 6.59 -17.87
N LEU A 104 -12.21 5.65 -18.35
CA LEU A 104 -11.81 4.24 -18.46
C LEU A 104 -10.92 4.02 -19.69
N GLY A 105 -10.09 2.97 -19.66
CA GLY A 105 -9.18 2.63 -20.76
C GLY A 105 -8.21 3.77 -21.10
N SER A 106 -7.80 4.53 -20.09
CA SER A 106 -6.92 5.71 -20.22
C SER A 106 -5.74 5.56 -19.24
N PRO A 107 -4.84 4.58 -19.46
CA PRO A 107 -3.71 4.36 -18.56
C PRO A 107 -2.78 5.58 -18.59
N VAL A 108 -2.52 6.15 -17.41
CA VAL A 108 -1.58 7.28 -17.28
C VAL A 108 -0.17 6.78 -17.54
N ARG A 109 0.52 7.43 -18.48
CA ARG A 109 1.90 7.11 -18.89
C ARG A 109 2.92 8.08 -18.31
N LEU A 110 2.53 9.34 -18.11
CA LEU A 110 3.41 10.37 -17.58
C LEU A 110 2.63 11.37 -16.73
N VAL A 111 3.23 11.80 -15.62
CA VAL A 111 2.80 12.90 -14.78
C VAL A 111 3.98 13.87 -14.70
N ARG A 112 3.78 15.08 -15.20
CA ARG A 112 4.81 16.11 -15.33
C ARG A 112 4.40 17.39 -14.64
N ARG A 113 5.29 17.92 -13.80
CA ARG A 113 5.16 19.28 -13.26
C ARG A 113 5.63 20.26 -14.33
N LEU A 114 4.81 21.26 -14.64
CA LEU A 114 5.23 22.29 -15.59
C LEU A 114 6.26 23.22 -14.92
N PRO A 115 7.28 23.70 -15.67
CA PRO A 115 8.28 24.62 -15.15
C PRO A 115 7.63 25.83 -14.48
N ALA A 116 8.21 26.31 -13.38
CA ALA A 116 7.74 27.54 -12.76
C ALA A 116 8.03 28.75 -13.67
N ASP A 117 7.20 29.79 -13.56
CA ASP A 117 7.48 31.08 -14.17
C ASP A 117 8.82 31.63 -13.61
N PRO A 118 9.83 31.92 -14.46
CA PRO A 118 11.13 32.40 -14.01
C PRO A 118 11.10 33.76 -13.30
N LEU A 119 10.10 34.59 -13.60
CA LEU A 119 9.97 35.95 -13.05
C LEU A 119 9.15 35.96 -11.76
N THR A 120 8.10 35.14 -11.68
CA THR A 120 7.16 35.13 -10.53
C THR A 120 7.37 33.96 -9.57
N GLY A 121 8.15 32.95 -9.96
CA GLY A 121 8.37 31.72 -9.19
C GLY A 121 7.13 30.83 -9.06
N ARG A 122 6.01 31.17 -9.73
CA ARG A 122 4.75 30.45 -9.60
C ARG A 122 4.79 29.14 -10.37
N THR A 123 4.29 28.06 -9.76
CA THR A 123 4.16 26.75 -10.42
C THR A 123 3.08 26.81 -11.49
N ASN A 124 3.35 26.34 -12.70
CA ASN A 124 2.38 26.31 -13.80
C ASN A 124 1.44 25.09 -13.77
N GLY A 125 1.39 24.38 -12.64
CA GLY A 125 0.56 23.19 -12.44
C GLY A 125 1.23 21.90 -12.91
N VAL A 126 0.39 20.87 -13.09
CA VAL A 126 0.79 19.50 -13.43
C VAL A 126 -0.03 19.03 -14.62
N VAL A 127 0.63 18.36 -15.57
CA VAL A 127 -0.04 17.72 -16.70
C VAL A 127 0.05 16.20 -16.57
N VAL A 128 -0.98 15.53 -17.07
CA VAL A 128 -1.09 14.07 -17.10
C VAL A 128 -1.17 13.63 -18.56
N VAL A 129 -0.37 12.65 -18.96
CA VAL A 129 -0.33 12.14 -20.33
C VAL A 129 -0.84 10.70 -20.34
N ASP A 130 -1.79 10.43 -21.23
CA ASP A 130 -2.25 9.09 -21.59
C ASP A 130 -2.08 8.89 -23.11
N GLU A 131 -2.54 7.75 -23.63
CA GLU A 131 -2.46 7.43 -25.07
C GLU A 131 -3.31 8.35 -25.96
N ARG A 132 -4.23 9.13 -25.37
CA ARG A 132 -5.08 10.09 -26.07
C ARG A 132 -4.49 11.50 -26.07
N GLY A 133 -3.36 11.72 -25.39
CA GLY A 133 -2.63 12.98 -25.37
C GLY A 133 -2.41 13.54 -23.97
N THR A 134 -2.26 14.87 -23.90
CA THR A 134 -1.96 15.60 -22.66
C THR A 134 -3.23 16.22 -22.06
N HIS A 135 -3.40 16.09 -20.75
CA HIS A 135 -4.53 16.59 -19.98
C HIS A 135 -4.05 17.55 -18.89
N GLY A 136 -4.82 18.61 -18.63
CA GLY A 136 -4.48 19.67 -17.68
C GLY A 136 -4.23 21.02 -18.37
N PRO A 137 -3.54 21.97 -17.70
CA PRO A 137 -2.87 21.82 -16.40
C PRO A 137 -3.87 21.66 -15.24
N TYR A 138 -3.44 20.92 -14.22
CA TYR A 138 -4.12 20.80 -12.93
C TYR A 138 -3.28 21.44 -11.83
N ASP A 139 -3.92 22.02 -10.81
CA ASP A 139 -3.19 22.54 -9.64
C ASP A 139 -2.50 21.40 -8.87
N HIS A 140 -3.20 20.27 -8.74
CA HIS A 140 -2.77 19.10 -7.99
C HIS A 140 -3.17 17.80 -8.68
N VAL A 141 -2.37 16.76 -8.47
CA VAL A 141 -2.64 15.38 -8.91
C VAL A 141 -2.52 14.45 -7.70
N LEU A 142 -3.55 13.63 -7.47
CA LEU A 142 -3.53 12.55 -6.50
C LEU A 142 -3.24 11.24 -7.22
N VAL A 143 -2.12 10.60 -6.88
CA VAL A 143 -1.77 9.27 -7.42
C VAL A 143 -2.24 8.21 -6.42
N ALA A 144 -3.15 7.34 -6.88
CA ALA A 144 -3.79 6.30 -6.08
C ALA A 144 -3.51 4.89 -6.64
N THR A 145 -2.33 4.69 -7.21
CA THR A 145 -1.83 3.42 -7.77
C THR A 145 -0.82 2.76 -6.83
N HIS A 146 -0.26 1.61 -7.21
CA HIS A 146 0.89 1.05 -6.49
C HIS A 146 2.09 2.01 -6.57
N ALA A 147 3.00 1.91 -5.59
CA ALA A 147 4.10 2.87 -5.43
C ALA A 147 5.13 2.78 -6.56
N ASP A 148 5.36 1.58 -7.09
CA ASP A 148 6.19 1.32 -8.26
C ASP A 148 5.57 1.91 -9.54
N GLU A 149 4.26 1.72 -9.76
CA GLU A 149 3.54 2.35 -10.88
C GLU A 149 3.58 3.89 -10.76
N ALA A 150 3.35 4.42 -9.56
CA ALA A 150 3.41 5.85 -9.27
C ALA A 150 4.79 6.42 -9.56
N LEU A 151 5.86 5.70 -9.20
CA LEU A 151 7.23 6.13 -9.48
C LEU A 151 7.53 6.08 -10.98
N ALA A 152 7.07 5.03 -11.67
CA ALA A 152 7.31 4.83 -13.10
C ALA A 152 6.63 5.90 -13.98
N MET A 153 5.52 6.50 -13.52
CA MET A 153 4.81 7.53 -14.27
C MET A 153 5.31 8.96 -14.00
N LEU A 154 6.21 9.21 -13.04
CA LEU A 154 6.71 10.57 -12.77
C LEU A 154 7.85 10.94 -13.71
N GLU A 155 7.80 12.13 -14.33
CA GLU A 155 8.89 12.61 -15.21
C GLU A 155 10.20 12.83 -14.46
N ASP A 156 10.11 13.39 -13.25
CA ASP A 156 11.26 13.64 -12.36
C ASP A 156 11.01 12.94 -11.00
N PRO A 157 11.23 11.62 -10.93
CA PRO A 157 11.03 10.88 -9.70
C PRO A 157 12.07 11.30 -8.66
N PRO A 158 11.67 11.53 -7.39
CA PRO A 158 12.63 11.89 -6.35
C PRO A 158 13.67 10.78 -6.16
N PRO A 159 14.89 11.11 -5.68
CA PRO A 159 15.92 10.12 -5.44
C PRO A 159 15.38 9.00 -4.52
N THR A 160 15.44 7.77 -5.01
CA THR A 160 14.82 6.62 -4.34
C THR A 160 15.69 6.18 -3.17
N ASN A 161 15.21 6.35 -1.93
CA ASN A 161 15.71 5.54 -0.82
C ASN A 161 15.12 4.14 -0.95
N ARG A 162 15.95 3.14 -1.31
CA ARG A 162 15.63 1.71 -1.53
C ARG A 162 14.92 0.95 -0.38
N ARG A 163 14.40 1.64 0.64
CA ARG A 163 13.96 1.04 1.91
C ARG A 163 12.45 0.84 2.06
N SER A 164 11.66 0.86 0.99
CA SER A 164 10.21 0.71 1.07
C SER A 164 9.67 -0.33 0.09
N SER A 165 9.85 -1.61 0.45
CA SER A 165 9.07 -2.74 -0.07
C SER A 165 7.83 -3.05 0.80
N ALA A 166 7.47 -2.19 1.75
CA ALA A 166 6.24 -2.34 2.51
C ALA A 166 5.04 -1.89 1.67
N PRO A 167 3.95 -2.67 1.56
CA PRO A 167 2.70 -2.23 0.98
C PRO A 167 2.03 -1.25 1.96
N SER A 168 2.53 -0.02 2.00
CA SER A 168 1.93 1.05 2.78
C SER A 168 1.10 1.89 1.83
N ALA A 169 -0.19 1.58 1.77
CA ALA A 169 -1.23 2.35 1.06
C ALA A 169 -1.43 3.78 1.61
N THR A 170 -0.54 4.26 2.48
CA THR A 170 -0.51 5.67 2.88
C THR A 170 0.89 6.04 3.34
N ARG A 171 1.87 6.00 2.43
CA ARG A 171 3.00 6.92 2.61
C ARG A 171 2.40 8.32 2.51
N ARG A 172 2.18 8.98 3.65
CA ARG A 172 1.90 10.42 3.71
C ARG A 172 2.80 11.05 2.65
N ILE A 173 2.19 11.75 1.69
CA ILE A 173 2.88 12.71 0.84
C ILE A 173 3.45 13.73 1.84
N ARG A 174 4.64 13.44 2.39
CA ARG A 174 5.38 14.37 3.21
C ARG A 174 5.70 15.51 2.26
N ARG A 175 5.10 16.66 2.56
CA ARG A 175 5.41 17.98 2.04
C ARG A 175 6.87 18.06 1.58
N CYS A 176 7.09 18.12 0.27
CA CYS A 176 8.25 18.81 -0.29
C CYS A 176 7.92 20.31 -0.25
N PHE A 177 7.82 20.86 0.97
CA PHE A 177 7.85 22.29 1.21
C PHE A 177 9.02 22.50 2.17
N THR A 178 10.20 22.77 1.63
CA THR A 178 11.20 23.55 2.36
C THR A 178 10.68 24.99 2.38
N PRO A 179 10.36 25.57 3.55
CA PRO A 179 10.12 27.00 3.62
C PRO A 179 11.47 27.69 3.59
N THR A 180 11.83 28.30 2.47
CA THR A 180 12.69 29.48 2.52
C THR A 180 11.78 30.66 2.80
N LEU A 181 11.83 31.15 4.04
CA LEU A 181 11.27 32.42 4.47
C LEU A 181 12.43 33.24 5.07
N PRO A 182 12.25 34.55 5.10
CA PRO A 182 12.46 35.51 4.01
C PRO A 182 13.93 35.85 3.79
#